data_AF-A0A1I6GDZ9-F1
#
_entry.id   AF-A0A1I6GDZ9-F1
#
_cell.length_a   1.000
_cell.length_b   1.000
_cell.length_c   1.000
_cell.angle_alpha   90.00
_cell.angle_beta   90.00
_cell.angle_gamma   90.00
#
_symmetry.space_group_name_H-M   'P 1'
#
loop_
_entity.id
_entity.type
_entity.pdbx_description
1 polymer ?
#
loop_
_entity_poly.entity_id
_entity_poly.type
_entity_poly.pdbx_seq_one_letter_code
_entity_poly.pdbx_strand_id
1 'polypeptide(L)'
;MIFQSAVTAVAMCLPVGATGRPDIPYIIPDDERPGIAAPFAEKPSISISVENAIQLLRRQKMLSVSSSDGVRVSFTSTISNGVGFAEQRPSEQIAELKRLSGLTWAQISNVFGVNSRTLHYWKCGERVSAENHQKLGAAIAMLRFVDRGTAEENRRLLLSEASEGRTFLDLMKHAEFRSIRDIAGKGVGRVSFGKVLTNEARLKNAPQSFMPSAEIAQLNEVELLQRPQTRRKNIRREKA
;
A
#
# COMPACT_ATOMS: atom_id res chain seq x y z
N MET A 1 -2.36 16.66 -31.23
CA MET A 1 -1.32 16.59 -30.18
C MET A 1 -1.30 15.17 -29.64
N ILE A 2 -0.20 14.46 -29.85
CA ILE A 2 -0.04 13.02 -29.58
C ILE A 2 0.52 12.87 -28.17
N PHE A 3 -0.22 12.21 -27.27
CA PHE A 3 0.21 11.95 -25.89
C PHE A 3 1.02 10.65 -25.84
N GLN A 4 2.28 10.73 -25.41
CA GLN A 4 3.10 9.56 -25.10
C GLN A 4 2.68 9.00 -23.75
N SER A 5 2.12 7.80 -23.74
CA SER A 5 1.93 6.97 -22.55
C SER A 5 3.05 5.94 -22.47
N ALA A 6 3.69 5.83 -21.30
CA ALA A 6 4.76 4.86 -21.05
C ALA A 6 4.23 3.72 -20.19
N VAL A 7 4.50 2.47 -20.59
CA VAL A 7 4.16 1.27 -19.83
C VAL A 7 5.45 0.67 -19.28
N THR A 8 5.49 0.45 -17.97
CA THR A 8 6.64 -0.15 -17.28
C THR A 8 6.34 -1.62 -17.01
N ALA A 9 7.21 -2.52 -17.47
CA ALA A 9 7.11 -3.97 -17.23
C ALA A 9 8.19 -4.40 -16.23
N VAL A 10 7.86 -5.29 -15.30
CA VAL A 10 8.81 -5.88 -14.34
C VAL A 10 8.87 -7.39 -14.61
N ALA A 11 10.05 -7.88 -14.99
CA ALA A 11 10.33 -9.31 -15.12
C ALA A 11 10.99 -9.81 -13.82
N MET A 12 10.48 -10.92 -13.27
CA MET A 12 11.09 -11.61 -12.13
C MET A 12 11.76 -12.89 -12.62
N CYS A 13 13.08 -13.01 -12.45
CA CYS A 13 13.81 -14.27 -12.59
C CYS A 13 13.94 -14.90 -11.21
N LEU A 14 13.38 -16.10 -11.02
CA LEU A 14 13.68 -16.96 -9.88
C LEU A 14 14.95 -17.78 -10.17
N PRO A 15 15.79 -18.06 -9.16
CA PRO A 15 16.98 -18.89 -9.34
C PRO A 15 16.58 -20.36 -9.54
N VAL A 16 17.03 -20.93 -10.66
CA VAL A 16 17.00 -22.38 -10.90
C VAL A 16 18.11 -23.02 -10.06
N GLY A 17 17.74 -23.96 -9.20
CA GLY A 17 18.68 -24.78 -8.45
C GLY A 17 19.06 -26.07 -9.18
N ALA A 18 20.22 -26.61 -8.78
CA ALA A 18 20.79 -27.93 -9.10
C ALA A 18 21.38 -28.05 -10.52
N THR A 19 22.58 -28.58 -10.78
CA THR A 19 23.59 -29.35 -10.03
C THR A 19 24.88 -29.31 -10.86
N GLY A 20 26.07 -29.27 -10.24
CA GLY A 20 27.32 -29.58 -10.95
C GLY A 20 28.55 -28.87 -10.39
N ARG A 21 29.17 -29.49 -9.39
CA ARG A 21 30.57 -29.23 -8.99
C ARG A 21 31.46 -30.10 -9.89
N PRO A 22 32.57 -29.58 -10.42
CA PRO A 22 33.84 -30.08 -9.93
C PRO A 22 34.89 -28.98 -9.68
N ASP A 23 35.94 -29.43 -8.99
CA ASP A 23 36.96 -28.69 -8.27
C ASP A 23 37.87 -27.79 -9.14
N ILE A 24 38.25 -26.64 -8.57
CA ILE A 24 39.46 -25.90 -8.94
C ILE A 24 40.11 -25.39 -7.64
N PRO A 25 41.37 -25.73 -7.33
CA PRO A 25 42.13 -25.09 -6.28
C PRO A 25 42.91 -23.92 -6.89
N TYR A 26 42.54 -22.69 -6.57
CA TYR A 26 43.44 -21.56 -6.79
C TYR A 26 43.23 -20.50 -5.72
N ILE A 27 44.27 -20.33 -4.90
CA ILE A 27 44.40 -19.28 -3.89
C ILE A 27 44.85 -18.03 -4.64
N ILE A 28 44.03 -16.99 -4.64
CA ILE A 28 44.40 -15.63 -5.08
C ILE A 28 44.49 -14.75 -3.84
N PRO A 29 45.60 -14.02 -3.64
CA PRO A 29 45.77 -13.12 -2.50
C PRO A 29 44.78 -11.94 -2.55
N ASP A 30 44.25 -11.62 -1.38
CA ASP A 30 43.26 -10.59 -1.09
C ASP A 30 43.97 -9.23 -1.04
N ASP A 31 43.91 -8.47 -2.13
CA ASP A 31 44.05 -7.01 -2.08
C ASP A 31 43.31 -6.41 -3.28
N GLU A 32 42.55 -5.34 -3.03
CA GLU A 32 41.71 -4.60 -3.99
C GLU A 32 40.31 -5.17 -4.32
N ARG A 33 39.49 -5.45 -3.29
CA ARG A 33 38.04 -5.50 -3.49
C ARG A 33 37.44 -4.09 -3.43
N PRO A 34 36.86 -3.54 -4.52
CA PRO A 34 35.97 -2.39 -4.40
C PRO A 34 34.78 -2.79 -3.51
N GLY A 35 34.41 -1.90 -2.58
CA GLY A 35 33.39 -2.15 -1.58
C GLY A 35 32.12 -2.78 -2.16
N ILE A 36 31.72 -3.91 -1.58
CA ILE A 36 30.49 -4.63 -1.92
C ILE A 36 29.31 -3.69 -1.59
N ALA A 37 28.85 -2.93 -2.58
CA ALA A 37 27.58 -2.24 -2.53
C ALA A 37 26.48 -3.31 -2.38
N ALA A 38 25.58 -3.12 -1.43
CA ALA A 38 24.44 -4.00 -1.22
C ALA A 38 23.67 -4.21 -2.55
N PRO A 39 23.09 -5.40 -2.81
CA PRO A 39 22.41 -5.76 -4.06
C PRO A 39 21.03 -5.08 -4.18
N PHE A 40 20.94 -3.81 -3.83
CA PHE A 40 19.81 -2.94 -4.14
C PHE A 40 20.15 -2.07 -5.35
N ALA A 41 20.89 -2.64 -6.31
CA ALA A 41 21.07 -2.04 -7.63
C ALA A 41 19.71 -1.58 -8.13
N GLU A 42 19.63 -0.29 -8.44
CA GLU A 42 18.46 0.34 -9.02
C GLU A 42 17.97 -0.53 -10.18
N LYS A 43 16.76 -1.08 -10.05
CA LYS A 43 16.23 -2.04 -11.02
C LYS A 43 16.18 -1.34 -12.38
N PRO A 44 16.82 -1.87 -13.44
CA PRO A 44 16.77 -1.24 -14.75
C PRO A 44 15.31 -1.19 -15.22
N SER A 45 14.76 0.02 -15.28
CA SER A 45 13.41 0.26 -15.82
C SER A 45 13.52 0.50 -17.31
N ILE A 46 13.10 -0.48 -18.12
CA ILE A 46 13.00 -0.31 -19.56
C ILE A 46 11.63 0.28 -19.87
N SER A 47 11.59 1.51 -20.37
CA SER A 47 10.36 2.15 -20.84
C SER A 47 10.08 1.73 -22.29
N ILE A 48 8.95 1.06 -22.53
CA ILE A 48 8.53 0.66 -23.87
C ILE A 48 7.29 1.49 -24.26
N SER A 49 7.30 2.03 -25.48
CA SER A 49 6.15 2.74 -26.05
C SER A 49 4.94 1.82 -26.25
N VAL A 50 3.72 2.36 -26.17
CA VAL A 50 2.46 1.60 -26.34
C VAL A 50 2.40 0.87 -27.69
N GLU A 51 2.79 1.51 -28.80
CA GLU A 51 2.89 0.85 -30.11
C GLU A 51 3.81 -0.39 -30.06
N ASN A 52 4.93 -0.30 -29.35
CA ASN A 52 5.89 -1.40 -29.23
C ASN A 52 5.36 -2.52 -28.32
N ALA A 53 4.60 -2.17 -27.26
CA ALA A 53 3.92 -3.15 -26.41
C ALA A 53 2.84 -3.94 -27.18
N ILE A 54 2.08 -3.27 -28.04
CA ILE A 54 1.06 -3.89 -28.91
C ILE A 54 1.72 -4.82 -29.93
N GLN A 55 2.85 -4.43 -30.53
CA GLN A 55 3.60 -5.28 -31.45
C GLN A 55 4.17 -6.54 -30.76
N LEU A 56 4.68 -6.40 -29.53
CA LEU A 56 5.17 -7.53 -28.72
C LEU A 56 4.06 -8.52 -28.38
N LEU A 57 2.87 -8.04 -28.02
CA LEU A 57 1.69 -8.87 -27.79
C LEU A 57 1.26 -9.63 -29.04
N ARG A 58 1.26 -8.99 -30.22
CA ARG A 58 0.99 -9.69 -31.49
C ARG A 58 2.05 -10.75 -31.80
N ARG A 59 3.32 -10.48 -31.51
CA ARG A 59 4.43 -11.43 -31.73
C ARG A 59 4.34 -12.64 -30.79
N GLN A 60 3.95 -12.45 -29.51
CA GLN A 60 3.69 -13.56 -28.60
C GLN A 60 2.52 -14.45 -29.09
N LYS A 61 1.46 -13.84 -29.65
CA LYS A 61 0.32 -14.59 -30.20
C LYS A 61 0.71 -15.47 -31.40
N MET A 62 1.77 -15.13 -32.12
CA MET A 62 2.30 -15.93 -33.22
C MET A 62 3.26 -17.04 -32.75
N LEU A 63 3.89 -16.87 -31.58
CA LEU A 63 4.88 -17.79 -31.01
C LEU A 63 4.28 -18.76 -29.96
N SER A 64 2.98 -18.70 -29.69
CA SER A 64 2.30 -19.59 -28.73
C SER A 64 2.02 -20.99 -29.29
N VAL A 65 2.88 -21.48 -30.18
CA VAL A 65 3.00 -22.90 -30.52
C VAL A 65 4.39 -23.30 -30.07
N SER A 66 4.48 -23.94 -28.90
CA SER A 66 5.69 -24.52 -28.31
C SER A 66 6.63 -23.58 -27.53
N SER A 67 6.34 -23.40 -26.24
CA SER A 67 7.34 -23.57 -25.17
C SER A 67 6.62 -23.61 -23.81
N SER A 68 6.85 -24.67 -23.03
CA SER A 68 6.20 -24.92 -21.74
C SER A 68 6.78 -24.09 -20.57
N ASP A 69 7.79 -23.25 -20.81
CA ASP A 69 8.38 -22.39 -19.77
C ASP A 69 7.82 -20.97 -19.86
N GLY A 70 6.60 -20.80 -19.34
CA GLY A 70 5.87 -19.53 -19.37
C GLY A 70 6.39 -18.52 -18.34
N VAL A 71 7.33 -17.66 -18.73
CA VAL A 71 7.64 -16.43 -17.99
C VAL A 71 6.43 -15.48 -18.10
N ARG A 72 5.70 -15.33 -16.98
CA ARG A 72 4.50 -14.49 -16.90
C ARG A 72 4.90 -13.03 -16.68
N VAL A 73 4.98 -12.24 -17.76
CA VAL A 73 5.24 -10.80 -17.69
C VAL A 73 3.96 -10.06 -17.32
N SER A 74 3.99 -9.25 -16.26
CA SER A 74 2.88 -8.39 -15.86
C SER A 74 3.23 -6.92 -16.14
N PHE A 75 2.28 -6.21 -16.76
CA PHE A 75 2.45 -4.80 -17.15
C PHE A 75 1.67 -3.91 -16.19
N THR A 76 2.33 -2.90 -15.64
CA THR A 76 1.67 -1.84 -14.86
C THR A 76 1.72 -0.55 -15.68
N SER A 77 0.55 -0.08 -16.13
CA SER A 77 0.42 1.20 -16.82
C SER A 77 0.48 2.33 -15.81
N THR A 78 1.46 3.22 -15.94
CA THR A 78 1.54 4.47 -15.16
C THR A 78 1.16 5.61 -16.09
N ILE A 79 -0.13 5.96 -16.13
CA ILE A 79 -0.61 7.09 -16.93
C ILE A 79 -0.30 8.37 -16.15
N SER A 80 0.71 9.12 -16.58
CA SER A 80 1.00 10.45 -16.03
C SER A 80 -0.03 11.47 -16.54
N ASN A 81 -0.83 12.00 -15.62
CA ASN A 81 -1.63 13.22 -15.74
C ASN A 81 -2.51 13.37 -17.00
N GLY A 82 -3.69 12.78 -16.94
CA GLY A 82 -4.94 13.36 -17.45
C GLY A 82 -6.00 13.08 -16.40
N VAL A 83 -7.05 13.90 -16.31
CA VAL A 83 -8.20 13.69 -15.41
C VAL A 83 -8.96 12.44 -15.86
N GLY A 84 -8.36 11.28 -15.62
CA GLY A 84 -8.92 9.97 -15.87
C GLY A 84 -9.70 9.56 -14.65
N PHE A 85 -10.88 8.99 -14.86
CA PHE A 85 -11.54 8.16 -13.88
C PHE A 85 -10.59 7.01 -13.54
N ALA A 86 -9.64 7.26 -12.63
CA ALA A 86 -8.76 6.23 -12.12
C ALA A 86 -9.69 5.17 -11.55
N GLU A 87 -9.72 4.02 -12.20
CA GLU A 87 -10.45 2.85 -11.74
C GLU A 87 -9.83 2.50 -10.38
N GLN A 88 -10.44 3.04 -9.32
CA GLN A 88 -9.89 2.97 -7.98
C GLN A 88 -9.88 1.50 -7.60
N ARG A 89 -8.69 0.98 -7.28
CA ARG A 89 -8.57 -0.42 -6.90
C ARG A 89 -9.40 -0.65 -5.63
N PRO A 90 -10.04 -1.82 -5.45
CA PRO A 90 -10.83 -2.09 -4.25
C PRO A 90 -10.03 -1.91 -2.95
N SER A 91 -8.73 -2.20 -2.98
CA SER A 91 -7.82 -1.98 -1.86
C SER A 91 -7.69 -0.49 -1.48
N GLU A 92 -7.57 0.39 -2.46
CA GLU A 92 -7.48 1.85 -2.28
C GLU A 92 -8.81 2.40 -1.77
N GLN A 93 -9.92 1.91 -2.33
CA GLN A 93 -11.27 2.27 -1.90
C GLN A 93 -11.52 1.92 -0.44
N ILE A 94 -11.12 0.73 0.02
CA ILE A 94 -11.27 0.32 1.43
C ILE A 94 -10.39 1.17 2.35
N ALA A 95 -9.16 1.46 1.94
CA ALA A 95 -8.27 2.34 2.69
C ALA A 95 -8.85 3.77 2.80
N GLU A 96 -9.42 4.27 1.71
CA GLU A 96 -10.10 5.56 1.66
C GLU A 96 -11.35 5.58 2.55
N LEU A 97 -12.20 4.57 2.45
CA LEU A 97 -13.40 4.41 3.27
C LEU A 97 -13.05 4.49 4.76
N LYS A 98 -12.02 3.75 5.19
CA LYS A 98 -11.56 3.77 6.58
C LYS A 98 -11.06 5.15 7.00
N ARG A 99 -10.25 5.80 6.15
CA ARG A 99 -9.69 7.13 6.40
C ARG A 99 -10.76 8.21 6.48
N LEU A 100 -11.82 8.10 5.67
CA LEU A 100 -12.92 9.07 5.64
C LEU A 100 -13.89 8.85 6.81
N SER A 101 -14.30 7.62 7.06
CA SER A 101 -15.35 7.31 8.04
C SER A 101 -14.88 7.31 9.50
N GLY A 102 -13.58 7.11 9.77
CA GLY A 102 -13.09 6.93 11.14
C GLY A 102 -13.59 5.64 11.81
N LEU A 103 -14.15 4.69 11.05
CA LEU A 103 -14.69 3.45 11.59
C LEU A 103 -13.59 2.41 11.87
N THR A 104 -13.87 1.53 12.83
CA THR A 104 -13.03 0.35 13.09
C THR A 104 -13.22 -0.68 11.98
N TRP A 105 -12.27 -1.58 11.82
CA TRP A 105 -12.40 -2.66 10.82
C TRP A 105 -13.61 -3.55 11.08
N ALA A 106 -13.95 -3.80 12.34
CA ALA A 106 -15.13 -4.56 12.73
C ALA A 106 -16.44 -3.87 12.37
N GLN A 107 -16.51 -2.54 12.54
CA GLN A 107 -17.69 -1.76 12.14
C GLN A 107 -17.86 -1.77 10.61
N ILE A 108 -16.76 -1.58 9.87
CA ILE A 108 -16.80 -1.64 8.40
C ILE A 108 -17.24 -3.04 7.94
N SER A 109 -16.70 -4.11 8.54
CA SER A 109 -17.08 -5.47 8.15
C SER A 109 -18.57 -5.77 8.41
N ASN A 110 -19.17 -5.21 9.48
CA ASN A 110 -20.60 -5.30 9.74
C ASN A 110 -21.45 -4.59 8.66
N VAL A 111 -21.02 -3.41 8.19
CA VAL A 111 -21.70 -2.68 7.09
C VAL A 111 -21.75 -3.51 5.80
N PHE A 112 -20.68 -4.24 5.49
CA PHE A 112 -20.61 -5.09 4.30
C PHE A 112 -21.11 -6.52 4.53
N GLY A 113 -21.49 -6.89 5.76
CA GLY A 113 -21.94 -8.26 6.07
C GLY A 113 -20.85 -9.32 5.88
N VAL A 114 -19.57 -8.94 5.94
CA VAL A 114 -18.43 -9.86 5.80
C VAL A 114 -17.65 -9.98 7.10
N ASN A 115 -16.77 -10.98 7.19
CA ASN A 115 -15.82 -11.08 8.29
C ASN A 115 -14.70 -10.01 8.14
N SER A 116 -14.19 -9.49 9.25
CA SER A 116 -13.04 -8.59 9.27
C SER A 116 -11.82 -9.16 8.54
N ARG A 117 -11.61 -10.49 8.57
CA ARG A 117 -10.53 -11.15 7.81
C ARG A 117 -10.68 -10.96 6.29
N THR A 118 -11.89 -11.14 5.76
CA THR A 118 -12.20 -10.92 4.34
C THR A 118 -11.90 -9.49 3.93
N LEU A 119 -12.25 -8.53 4.78
CA LEU A 119 -12.01 -7.12 4.52
C LEU A 119 -10.51 -6.76 4.53
N HIS A 120 -9.73 -7.43 5.38
CA HIS A 120 -8.27 -7.35 5.34
C HIS A 120 -7.68 -7.89 4.03
N TYR A 121 -8.21 -9.00 3.51
CA TYR A 121 -7.77 -9.55 2.23
C TYR A 121 -8.06 -8.61 1.06
N TRP A 122 -9.23 -7.98 1.03
CA TRP A 122 -9.55 -6.97 0.03
C TRP A 122 -8.60 -5.76 0.09
N LYS A 123 -8.23 -5.33 1.31
CA LYS A 123 -7.20 -4.29 1.51
C LYS A 123 -5.85 -4.73 0.92
N CYS A 124 -5.50 -6.01 1.00
CA CYS A 124 -4.29 -6.56 0.39
C CYS A 124 -4.39 -6.74 -1.14
N GLY A 125 -5.55 -6.48 -1.75
CA GLY A 125 -5.75 -6.56 -3.19
C GLY A 125 -6.39 -7.85 -3.69
N GLU A 126 -6.97 -8.68 -2.80
CA GLU A 126 -7.80 -9.79 -3.25
C GLU A 126 -9.07 -9.31 -3.97
N ARG A 127 -9.66 -10.22 -4.76
CA ARG A 127 -10.86 -9.95 -5.54
C ARG A 127 -12.06 -9.69 -4.62
N VAL A 128 -12.82 -8.67 -4.95
CA VAL A 128 -14.10 -8.32 -4.31
C VAL A 128 -15.23 -8.77 -5.22
N SER A 129 -16.36 -9.22 -4.65
CA SER A 129 -17.55 -9.53 -5.45
C SER A 129 -18.10 -8.25 -6.11
N ALA A 130 -18.74 -8.38 -7.27
CA ALA A 130 -19.26 -7.23 -8.01
C ALA A 130 -20.26 -6.39 -7.18
N GLU A 131 -21.13 -7.05 -6.41
CA GLU A 131 -22.07 -6.40 -5.49
C GLU A 131 -21.36 -5.58 -4.42
N ASN A 132 -20.35 -6.15 -3.76
CA ASN A 132 -19.58 -5.45 -2.73
C ASN A 132 -18.75 -4.31 -3.30
N HIS A 133 -18.24 -4.46 -4.53
CA HIS A 133 -17.52 -3.40 -5.22
C HIS A 133 -18.45 -2.20 -5.53
N GLN A 134 -19.67 -2.47 -5.99
CA GLN A 134 -20.68 -1.42 -6.19
C GLN A 134 -21.07 -0.75 -4.88
N LYS A 135 -21.32 -1.54 -3.82
CA LYS A 135 -21.64 -1.03 -2.47
C LYS A 135 -20.51 -0.15 -1.92
N LEU A 136 -19.25 -0.56 -2.14
CA LEU A 136 -18.07 0.18 -1.71
C LEU A 136 -17.95 1.52 -2.43
N GLY A 137 -18.11 1.53 -3.76
CA GLY A 137 -18.13 2.76 -4.55
C GLY A 137 -19.25 3.72 -4.11
N ALA A 138 -20.45 3.20 -3.88
CA ALA A 138 -21.58 4.00 -3.40
C ALA A 138 -21.34 4.57 -1.99
N ALA A 139 -20.79 3.77 -1.08
CA ALA A 139 -20.45 4.20 0.28
C ALA A 139 -19.41 5.32 0.27
N ILE A 140 -18.33 5.20 -0.53
CA ILE A 140 -17.29 6.23 -0.63
C ILE A 140 -17.86 7.51 -1.25
N ALA A 141 -18.66 7.39 -2.32
CA ALA A 141 -19.28 8.56 -2.95
C ALA A 141 -20.23 9.28 -1.99
N MET A 142 -20.99 8.54 -1.17
CA MET A 142 -21.82 9.11 -0.11
C MET A 142 -20.96 9.79 0.97
N LEU A 143 -19.92 9.13 1.48
CA LEU A 143 -19.06 9.71 2.51
C LEU A 143 -18.36 10.99 2.04
N ARG A 144 -17.90 11.04 0.79
CA ARG A 144 -17.33 12.26 0.19
C ARG A 144 -18.34 13.40 0.11
N PHE A 145 -19.63 13.09 -0.07
CA PHE A 145 -20.69 14.09 -0.11
C PHE A 145 -21.04 14.64 1.28
N VAL A 146 -21.09 13.78 2.30
CA VAL A 146 -21.46 14.16 3.68
C VAL A 146 -20.26 14.53 4.56
N ASP A 147 -19.04 14.51 4.01
CA ASP A 147 -17.79 14.71 4.75
C ASP A 147 -17.79 16.03 5.52
N ARG A 148 -17.62 15.96 6.85
CA ARG A 148 -17.60 17.13 7.74
C ARG A 148 -16.22 17.77 7.89
N GLY A 149 -15.18 17.16 7.32
CA GLY A 149 -13.82 17.69 7.32
C GLY A 149 -12.86 16.86 8.17
N THR A 150 -13.35 16.15 9.19
CA THR A 150 -12.51 15.24 10.00
C THR A 150 -13.09 13.83 10.08
N ALA A 151 -12.24 12.85 10.38
CA ALA A 151 -12.68 11.47 10.53
C ALA A 151 -13.56 11.27 11.77
N GLU A 152 -13.28 12.02 12.84
CA GLU A 152 -14.06 11.95 14.09
C GLU A 152 -15.46 12.55 13.93
N GLU A 153 -15.59 13.69 13.23
CA GLU A 153 -16.92 14.26 12.94
C GLU A 153 -17.75 13.36 12.04
N ASN A 154 -17.11 12.74 11.03
CA ASN A 154 -17.78 11.74 10.20
C ASN A 154 -18.21 10.53 11.02
N ARG A 155 -17.35 10.03 11.91
CA ARG A 155 -17.69 8.93 12.81
C ARG A 155 -18.87 9.30 13.71
N ARG A 156 -18.87 10.50 14.28
CA ARG A 156 -19.98 11.01 15.11
C ARG A 156 -21.28 11.11 14.32
N LEU A 157 -21.23 11.58 13.08
CA LEU A 157 -22.38 11.61 12.17
C LEU A 157 -22.86 10.19 11.85
N LEU A 158 -21.98 9.25 11.56
CA LEU A 158 -22.39 7.87 11.23
C LEU A 158 -23.03 7.15 12.42
N LEU A 159 -22.60 7.47 13.64
CA LEU A 159 -23.14 6.90 14.86
C LEU A 159 -24.31 7.70 15.45
N SER A 160 -24.64 8.87 14.89
CA SER A 160 -25.82 9.63 15.33
C SER A 160 -27.10 9.03 14.76
N GLU A 161 -28.21 9.35 15.41
CA GLU A 161 -29.55 9.00 14.94
C GLU A 161 -29.86 9.73 13.62
N ALA A 162 -30.37 9.00 12.65
CA ALA A 162 -30.75 9.53 11.34
C ALA A 162 -32.26 9.75 11.26
N SER A 163 -33.03 8.68 11.45
CA SER A 163 -34.49 8.68 11.44
C SER A 163 -35.01 7.43 12.13
N GLU A 164 -36.17 7.51 12.78
CA GLU A 164 -36.89 6.36 13.35
C GLU A 164 -36.05 5.50 14.33
N GLY A 165 -35.16 6.13 15.10
CA GLY A 165 -34.27 5.42 16.04
C GLY A 165 -33.18 4.57 15.39
N ARG A 166 -32.98 4.69 14.06
CA ARG A 166 -31.88 4.05 13.35
C ARG A 166 -30.70 5.00 13.20
N THR A 167 -29.48 4.47 13.30
CA THR A 167 -28.27 5.25 13.05
C THR A 167 -27.97 5.37 11.56
N PHE A 168 -27.19 6.37 11.16
CA PHE A 168 -26.68 6.44 9.79
C PHE A 168 -25.85 5.21 9.39
N LEU A 169 -25.18 4.58 10.36
CA LEU A 169 -24.45 3.33 10.16
C LEU A 169 -25.38 2.17 9.79
N ASP A 170 -26.56 2.09 10.42
CA ASP A 170 -27.58 1.09 10.09
C ASP A 170 -28.13 1.30 8.67
N LEU A 171 -28.42 2.55 8.30
CA LEU A 171 -28.82 2.88 6.91
C LEU A 171 -27.73 2.47 5.91
N MET A 172 -26.45 2.64 6.27
CA MET A 172 -25.33 2.23 5.43
C MET A 172 -25.27 0.71 5.25
N LYS A 173 -25.58 -0.04 6.32
CA LYS A 173 -25.66 -1.50 6.28
C LYS A 173 -26.74 -1.97 5.30
N HIS A 174 -27.88 -1.29 5.26
CA HIS A 174 -28.98 -1.54 4.33
C HIS A 174 -28.78 -0.95 2.92
N ALA A 175 -27.61 -0.36 2.64
CA ALA A 175 -27.28 0.27 1.35
C ALA A 175 -28.20 1.45 0.97
N GLU A 176 -28.84 2.10 1.95
CA GLU A 176 -29.73 3.26 1.76
C GLU A 176 -28.95 4.58 1.60
N PHE A 177 -27.96 4.59 0.70
CA PHE A 177 -27.02 5.72 0.55
C PHE A 177 -27.68 7.02 0.09
N ARG A 178 -28.81 6.94 -0.61
CA ARG A 178 -29.56 8.13 -1.06
C ARG A 178 -30.22 8.82 0.13
N SER A 179 -30.96 8.07 0.95
CA SER A 179 -31.59 8.57 2.17
C SER A 179 -30.58 9.25 3.09
N ILE A 180 -29.38 8.67 3.25
CA ILE A 180 -28.29 9.28 4.03
C ILE A 180 -27.90 10.65 3.48
N ARG A 181 -27.77 10.79 2.15
CA ARG A 181 -27.43 12.09 1.52
C ARG A 181 -28.51 13.13 1.72
N ASP A 182 -29.77 12.71 1.63
CA ASP A 182 -30.92 13.60 1.75
C ASP A 182 -31.09 14.09 3.20
N ILE A 183 -30.91 13.21 4.18
CA ILE A 183 -31.04 13.55 5.61
C ILE A 183 -29.82 14.31 6.13
N ALA A 184 -28.59 13.84 5.84
CA ALA A 184 -27.38 14.48 6.35
C ALA A 184 -27.04 15.77 5.60
N GLY A 185 -27.45 15.90 4.34
CA GLY A 185 -27.09 17.02 3.48
C GLY A 185 -25.61 17.07 3.10
N LYS A 186 -25.24 18.11 2.36
CA LYS A 186 -23.86 18.30 1.90
C LYS A 186 -22.94 18.70 3.07
N GLY A 187 -21.81 18.02 3.17
CA GLY A 187 -20.75 18.30 4.13
C GLY A 187 -19.86 19.47 3.70
N VAL A 188 -19.06 19.99 4.65
CA VAL A 188 -18.06 21.05 4.41
C VAL A 188 -16.90 20.52 3.55
N GLY A 189 -16.61 19.23 3.65
CA GLY A 189 -15.51 18.56 2.97
C GLY A 189 -14.16 18.76 3.67
N ARG A 190 -13.22 17.85 3.39
CA ARG A 190 -11.82 17.98 3.82
C ARG A 190 -11.06 19.01 3.00
N VAL A 191 -10.27 19.82 3.69
CA VAL A 191 -9.25 20.66 3.06
C VAL A 191 -8.19 19.74 2.46
N SER A 192 -8.07 19.75 1.12
CA SER A 192 -7.01 19.01 0.43
C SER A 192 -5.75 19.85 0.38
N PHE A 193 -4.80 19.56 1.27
CA PHE A 193 -3.43 19.98 1.06
C PHE A 193 -2.90 19.17 -0.13
N GLY A 194 -2.48 19.84 -1.21
CA GLY A 194 -2.00 19.19 -2.42
C GLY A 194 -0.95 18.10 -2.12
N LYS A 195 -0.87 17.08 -3.00
CA LYS A 195 0.03 15.92 -2.82
C LYS A 195 1.52 16.29 -2.78
N VAL A 196 1.88 17.51 -3.18
CA VAL A 196 3.26 17.97 -3.28
C VAL A 196 3.57 18.87 -2.10
N LEU A 197 4.48 18.41 -1.24
CA LEU A 197 5.12 19.26 -0.23
C LEU A 197 5.73 20.47 -0.94
N THR A 198 5.51 21.67 -0.40
CA THR A 198 6.18 22.88 -0.89
C THR A 198 7.69 22.70 -0.80
N ASN A 199 8.45 23.35 -1.68
CA ASN A 199 9.92 23.26 -1.68
C ASN A 199 10.51 23.67 -0.32
N GLU A 200 9.89 24.65 0.35
CA GLU A 200 10.25 25.06 1.71
C GLU A 200 10.06 23.93 2.74
N ALA A 201 8.94 23.20 2.66
CA ALA A 201 8.69 22.06 3.54
C ALA A 201 9.67 20.91 3.29
N ARG A 202 10.12 20.72 2.04
CA ARG A 202 11.18 19.75 1.72
C ARG A 202 12.52 20.12 2.35
N LEU A 203 12.91 21.40 2.30
CA LEU A 203 14.16 21.87 2.91
C LEU A 203 14.13 21.74 4.43
N LYS A 204 12.98 22.03 5.07
CA LYS A 204 12.83 21.88 6.54
C LYS A 204 12.81 20.42 7.00
N ASN A 205 12.25 19.52 6.20
CA ASN A 205 12.24 18.09 6.49
C ASN A 205 13.46 17.34 5.92
N ALA A 206 14.41 18.04 5.31
CA ALA A 206 15.65 17.41 4.87
C ALA A 206 16.35 16.81 6.09
N PRO A 207 16.86 15.57 6.00
CA PRO A 207 17.60 14.98 7.10
C PRO A 207 18.74 15.93 7.46
N GLN A 208 18.68 16.51 8.65
CA GLN A 208 19.83 17.24 9.18
C GLN A 208 20.95 16.22 9.25
N SER A 209 22.02 16.48 8.51
CA SER A 209 23.24 15.71 8.62
C SER A 209 23.64 15.75 10.09
N PHE A 210 23.48 14.61 10.77
CA PHE A 210 23.99 14.44 12.11
C PHE A 210 25.50 14.37 11.98
N MET A 211 26.14 15.54 11.93
CA MET A 211 27.56 15.64 12.18
C MET A 211 27.71 15.50 13.69
N PRO A 212 28.42 14.48 14.19
CA PRO A 212 28.84 14.47 15.59
C PRO A 212 29.57 15.79 15.79
N SER A 213 28.98 16.71 16.58
CA SER A 213 29.69 17.93 16.94
C SER A 213 30.99 17.48 17.58
N ALA A 214 32.12 18.04 17.14
CA ALA A 214 33.45 17.65 17.64
C ALA A 214 33.55 17.72 19.18
N GLU A 215 32.62 18.42 19.83
CA GLU A 215 32.43 18.48 21.28
C GLU A 215 31.99 17.15 21.94
N ILE A 216 31.28 16.25 21.22
CA ILE A 216 30.83 14.96 21.79
C ILE A 216 31.95 13.90 21.71
N ALA A 217 32.95 14.08 20.84
CA ALA A 217 34.09 13.17 20.76
C ALA A 217 35.00 13.21 22.00
N GLN A 218 34.85 14.22 22.87
CA GLN A 218 35.64 14.39 24.09
C GLN A 218 34.94 13.87 25.36
N LEU A 219 33.65 13.51 25.28
CA LEU A 219 32.97 12.87 26.40
C LEU A 219 33.14 11.36 26.28
N ASN A 220 34.21 10.88 26.94
CA ASN A 220 34.31 9.63 27.66
C ASN A 220 33.38 8.52 27.20
N GLU A 221 33.98 7.44 26.68
CA GLU A 221 33.62 6.04 26.92
C GLU A 221 32.44 5.90 27.90
N VAL A 222 31.21 6.03 27.39
CA VAL A 222 30.01 5.83 28.19
C VAL A 222 29.94 4.33 28.40
N GLU A 223 30.45 3.90 29.55
CA GLU A 223 30.31 2.57 30.11
C GLU A 223 28.86 2.13 29.89
N LEU A 224 28.67 1.27 28.89
CA LEU A 224 27.37 0.71 28.54
C LEU A 224 26.90 -0.07 29.76
N LEU A 225 26.06 0.59 30.57
CA LEU A 225 25.44 0.06 31.77
C LEU A 225 25.01 -1.37 31.50
N GLN A 226 25.63 -2.24 32.28
CA GLN A 226 25.49 -3.68 32.32
C GLN A 226 24.06 -4.08 31.98
N ARG A 227 23.89 -4.82 30.88
CA ARG A 227 22.60 -5.40 30.50
C ARG A 227 22.04 -6.12 31.74
N PRO A 228 20.82 -5.80 32.21
CA PRO A 228 20.25 -6.48 33.35
C PRO A 228 20.10 -7.96 33.02
N GLN A 229 20.90 -8.79 33.69
CA GLN A 229 20.84 -10.25 33.61
C GLN A 229 19.43 -10.67 34.04
N THR A 230 18.60 -11.06 33.08
CA THR A 230 17.25 -11.53 33.36
C THR A 230 17.34 -12.91 34.00
N ARG A 231 17.27 -12.94 35.34
CA ARG A 231 17.25 -14.17 36.13
C ARG A 231 15.91 -14.89 35.92
N ARG A 232 15.83 -15.75 34.90
CA ARG A 232 14.71 -16.70 34.71
C ARG A 232 14.63 -17.61 35.93
N LYS A 233 13.71 -17.35 36.86
CA LYS A 233 13.32 -18.32 37.89
C LYS A 233 12.49 -19.41 37.22
N ASN A 234 13.05 -20.62 37.12
CA ASN A 234 12.27 -21.82 36.79
C ASN A 234 11.33 -22.13 37.95
N ILE A 235 10.06 -21.76 37.77
CA ILE A 235 8.96 -22.21 38.63
C ILE A 235 8.63 -23.64 38.20
N ARG A 236 9.13 -24.63 38.96
CA ARG A 236 8.62 -26.01 38.88
C ARG A 236 7.25 -26.02 39.55
N ARG A 237 6.21 -26.32 38.76
CA ARG A 237 4.89 -26.69 39.27
C ARG A 237 5.02 -28.08 39.89
N GLU A 238 4.96 -28.16 41.21
CA GLU A 238 4.63 -29.42 41.89
C GLU A 238 3.12 -29.64 41.76
N LYS A 239 2.74 -30.82 41.25
CA LYS A 239 1.37 -31.31 41.22
C LYS A 239 1.08 -31.93 42.59
N ALA A 240 0.00 -31.48 43.22
CA ALA A 240 -0.78 -32.25 44.17
C ALA A 240 -2.16 -32.48 43.55
#